data_AF-A0A929BET3-F1
#
_entry.id   AF-A0A929BET3-F1
#
_cell.length_a   1.000
_cell.length_b   1.000
_cell.length_c   1.000
_cell.angle_alpha   90.00
_cell.angle_beta   90.00
_cell.angle_gamma   90.00
#
_symmetry.space_group_name_H-M   'P 1'
#
loop_
_entity.id
_entity.type
_entity.pdbx_description
1 polymer ?
#
loop_
_entity_poly.entity_id
_entity_poly.type
_entity_poly.pdbx_seq_one_letter_code
_entity_poly.pdbx_strand_id
1 'polypeptide(L)'
;MIISKKESVLKIFGSFNLYYFGLILLVVSLPLSPYLTSVSQFVLVGNWILENQFKSRFKLLKQNKSVLIFLLIFIVHIVGLIYTSDFKYAFHDIKIKLPLLILPIVIGTSEKLNYKQLKILLLFFIASITAGTFISTSVLLGIINYNVTDIRDISIFISHIRFSLLINIAIFSLAYFLFFSKKSKPENAIYTILIIWLVLFLFVLQSFTGIIVFFIVGFIITISVLIKIKNKKTKRILIFLFLILPLLLMILVAKSVVDFYNIEKINPYTIEKYTKLGNKYKHSFDNKIIENGHYAYLYVSEKEMRPEWNKISEINYDSLDNKNQKISSTIIRYLTSKGYRKDAEGVRKLSNQDIKLIEKGYANYIYSNKISLSSRIYKIIWQFDVQIKNGNPSGHSVTQRFEYLKASFGIIKDNLLFGVGTGDLKISFAKQYNKINSLLSAKWRLRAHNQLVTFFTTFGLIGFSIIIFAMFFPIFKEKKYNDYFFMIFLIIVLLSMLNEDTLETQAGVTFFSYFYSLFLFGYNRNELKN
;
A
#
# COMPACT_ATOMS: atom_id res chain seq x y z
N MET A 1 8.42 -62.53 12.36
CA MET A 1 9.53 -62.06 11.51
C MET A 1 8.94 -61.70 10.15
N ILE A 2 8.54 -60.44 9.98
CA ILE A 2 8.36 -59.58 8.77
C ILE A 2 7.78 -58.28 9.36
N ILE A 3 8.62 -57.61 10.14
CA ILE A 3 8.53 -56.18 10.46
C ILE A 3 9.80 -55.64 9.85
N SER A 4 9.70 -54.82 8.79
CA SER A 4 10.77 -53.95 8.28
C SER A 4 10.51 -53.65 6.80
N LYS A 5 10.18 -52.38 6.49
CA LYS A 5 10.51 -51.62 5.25
C LYS A 5 9.47 -50.59 4.77
N LYS A 6 8.45 -50.23 5.55
CA LYS A 6 7.60 -49.04 5.24
C LYS A 6 7.69 -47.86 6.21
N GLU A 7 8.46 -47.98 7.29
CA GLU A 7 8.60 -46.91 8.31
C GLU A 7 9.86 -46.04 8.19
N SER A 8 10.75 -46.27 7.22
CA SER A 8 12.11 -45.71 7.27
C SER A 8 12.45 -44.62 6.24
N VAL A 9 11.53 -44.20 5.36
CA VAL A 9 11.79 -43.06 4.46
C VAL A 9 11.23 -41.74 5.04
N LEU A 10 10.21 -41.81 5.90
CA LEU A 10 9.69 -40.65 6.65
C LEU A 10 10.43 -40.38 7.98
N LYS A 11 11.28 -41.30 8.45
CA LYS A 11 12.06 -41.15 9.68
C LYS A 11 13.41 -40.43 9.49
N ILE A 12 13.78 -40.09 8.25
CA ILE A 12 15.00 -39.29 7.97
C ILE A 12 14.76 -37.79 8.24
N PHE A 13 13.50 -37.34 8.42
CA PHE A 13 13.14 -35.99 8.90
C PHE A 13 12.71 -35.98 10.38
N GLY A 14 13.49 -36.62 11.26
CA GLY A 14 13.28 -36.54 12.70
C GLY A 14 13.28 -35.09 13.22
N SER A 15 12.17 -34.67 13.83
CA SER A 15 11.93 -33.41 14.57
C SER A 15 11.73 -32.09 13.79
N PHE A 16 11.79 -32.08 12.45
CA PHE A 16 11.33 -30.92 11.68
C PHE A 16 9.87 -31.11 11.29
N ASN A 17 8.95 -30.49 12.03
CA ASN A 17 7.54 -30.44 11.65
C ASN A 17 7.44 -29.66 10.32
N LEU A 18 7.32 -30.38 9.19
CA LEU A 18 7.27 -29.84 7.84
C LEU A 18 6.17 -28.79 7.66
N TYR A 19 5.06 -28.93 8.39
CA TYR A 19 4.02 -27.90 8.45
C TYR A 19 4.56 -26.60 9.07
N TYR A 20 5.21 -26.67 10.23
CA TYR A 20 5.79 -25.48 10.87
C TYR A 20 6.90 -24.84 10.02
N PHE A 21 7.73 -25.64 9.36
CA PHE A 21 8.68 -25.13 8.36
C PHE A 21 7.99 -24.44 7.20
N GLY A 22 6.92 -25.02 6.65
CA GLY A 22 6.12 -24.41 5.59
C GLY A 22 5.52 -23.06 6.00
N LEU A 23 5.08 -22.92 7.26
CA LEU A 23 4.61 -21.64 7.80
C LEU A 23 5.74 -20.59 7.87
N ILE A 24 6.92 -20.99 8.37
CA ILE A 24 8.09 -20.10 8.42
C ILE A 24 8.51 -19.69 7.00
N LEU A 25 8.60 -20.64 6.07
CA LEU A 25 8.96 -20.38 4.68
C LEU A 25 7.97 -19.41 4.02
N LEU A 26 6.67 -19.57 4.29
CA LEU A 26 5.64 -18.69 3.78
C LEU A 26 5.79 -17.26 4.34
N VAL A 27 6.03 -17.11 5.64
CA VAL A 27 6.13 -15.78 6.25
C VAL A 27 7.41 -15.04 5.86
N VAL A 28 8.52 -15.76 5.67
CA VAL A 28 9.80 -15.21 5.20
C VAL A 28 9.74 -14.82 3.72
N SER A 29 9.01 -15.59 2.91
CA SER A 29 8.89 -15.33 1.48
C SER A 29 7.94 -14.17 1.14
N LEU A 30 6.95 -13.88 1.98
CA LEU A 30 5.98 -12.79 1.75
C LEU A 30 6.62 -11.44 1.36
N PRO A 31 7.65 -10.93 2.07
CA PRO A 31 8.31 -9.68 1.70
C PRO A 31 9.46 -9.83 0.70
N LEU A 32 10.00 -11.03 0.48
CA LEU A 32 11.26 -11.24 -0.25
C LEU A 32 11.08 -11.90 -1.62
N SER A 33 10.03 -12.71 -1.84
CA SER A 33 9.86 -13.43 -3.10
C SER A 33 8.43 -13.92 -3.31
N PRO A 34 7.68 -13.33 -4.25
CA PRO A 34 6.35 -13.82 -4.67
C PRO A 34 6.39 -15.27 -5.19
N TYR A 35 7.50 -15.69 -5.80
CA TYR A 35 7.70 -17.06 -6.24
C TYR A 35 7.78 -18.02 -5.04
N LEU A 36 8.65 -17.73 -4.07
CA LEU A 36 8.77 -18.57 -2.87
C LEU A 36 7.49 -18.55 -2.03
N THR A 37 6.71 -17.47 -2.07
CA THR A 37 5.37 -17.43 -1.44
C THR A 37 4.46 -18.51 -2.01
N SER A 38 4.49 -18.75 -3.32
CA SER A 38 3.72 -19.82 -3.95
C SER A 38 4.29 -21.21 -3.63
N VAL A 39 5.62 -21.37 -3.70
CA VAL A 39 6.31 -22.63 -3.33
C VAL A 39 5.98 -23.04 -1.89
N SER A 40 5.96 -22.09 -0.96
CA SER A 40 5.63 -22.35 0.44
C SER A 40 4.21 -22.87 0.62
N GLN A 41 3.25 -22.37 -0.17
CA GLN A 41 1.87 -22.89 -0.16
C GLN A 41 1.82 -24.33 -0.69
N PHE A 42 2.58 -24.65 -1.74
CA PHE A 42 2.70 -26.03 -2.22
C PHE A 42 3.35 -26.96 -1.19
N VAL A 43 4.36 -26.50 -0.44
CA VAL A 43 4.96 -27.27 0.65
C VAL A 43 3.92 -27.55 1.75
N LEU A 44 3.13 -26.55 2.14
CA LEU A 44 2.07 -26.69 3.14
C LEU A 44 0.99 -27.68 2.69
N VAL A 45 0.51 -27.57 1.44
CA VAL A 45 -0.49 -28.48 0.88
C VAL A 45 0.08 -29.88 0.68
N GLY A 46 1.30 -29.99 0.17
CA GLY A 46 1.99 -31.26 -0.03
C GLY A 46 2.16 -32.01 1.28
N ASN A 47 2.62 -31.33 2.34
CA ASN A 47 2.64 -31.89 3.68
C ASN A 47 1.24 -32.31 4.15
N TRP A 48 0.23 -31.46 3.92
CA TRP A 48 -1.14 -31.77 4.30
C TRP A 48 -1.68 -33.04 3.62
N ILE A 49 -1.31 -33.28 2.36
CA ILE A 49 -1.67 -34.49 1.60
C ILE A 49 -0.86 -35.71 2.08
N LEU A 50 0.46 -35.56 2.29
CA LEU A 50 1.37 -36.64 2.66
C LEU A 50 1.09 -37.24 4.04
N GLU A 51 0.56 -36.46 4.99
CA GLU A 51 0.14 -36.98 6.29
C GLU A 51 -1.01 -38.02 6.16
N ASN A 52 -1.74 -38.05 5.03
CA ASN A 52 -2.79 -39.03 4.72
C ASN A 52 -3.89 -39.17 5.80
N GLN A 53 -4.17 -38.08 6.51
CA GLN A 53 -5.17 -38.01 7.59
C GLN A 53 -6.52 -37.42 7.12
N PHE A 54 -6.92 -37.67 5.87
CA PHE A 54 -8.08 -37.00 5.26
C PHE A 54 -9.38 -37.18 6.04
N LYS A 55 -9.66 -38.40 6.55
CA LYS A 55 -10.90 -38.69 7.30
C LYS A 55 -10.99 -37.88 8.60
N SER A 56 -9.90 -37.83 9.39
CA SER A 56 -9.87 -37.08 10.65
C SER A 56 -9.92 -35.56 10.39
N ARG A 57 -9.18 -35.08 9.39
CA ARG A 57 -9.16 -33.65 9.02
C ARG A 57 -10.48 -33.16 8.47
N PHE A 58 -11.18 -33.97 7.68
CA PHE A 58 -12.54 -33.65 7.22
C PHE A 58 -13.53 -33.60 8.38
N LYS A 59 -13.40 -34.49 9.38
CA LYS A 59 -14.19 -34.43 10.61
C LYS A 59 -13.90 -33.13 11.39
N LEU A 60 -12.62 -32.75 11.55
CA LEU A 60 -12.22 -31.50 12.19
C LEU A 60 -12.76 -30.28 11.45
N LEU A 61 -12.67 -30.27 10.11
CA LEU A 61 -13.20 -29.19 9.28
C LEU A 61 -14.71 -29.01 9.46
N LYS A 62 -15.47 -30.11 9.45
CA LYS A 62 -16.92 -30.09 9.71
C LYS A 62 -17.28 -29.57 11.12
N GLN A 63 -16.45 -29.89 12.10
CA GLN A 63 -16.64 -29.42 13.48
C GLN A 63 -16.28 -27.95 13.64
N ASN A 64 -15.26 -27.47 12.90
CA ASN A 64 -14.81 -26.08 12.94
C ASN A 64 -15.67 -25.17 12.04
N LYS A 65 -16.86 -24.83 12.56
CA LYS A 65 -17.80 -23.90 11.92
C LYS A 65 -17.17 -22.55 11.53
N SER A 66 -16.16 -22.08 12.26
CA SER A 66 -15.49 -20.80 11.99
C SER A 66 -14.66 -20.85 10.71
N VAL A 67 -13.95 -21.97 10.46
CA VAL A 67 -13.27 -22.21 9.19
C VAL A 67 -14.28 -22.31 8.05
N LEU A 68 -15.34 -23.12 8.21
CA LEU A 68 -16.38 -23.26 7.17
C LEU A 68 -17.02 -21.92 6.77
N ILE A 69 -17.32 -21.07 7.75
CA ILE A 69 -17.89 -19.75 7.50
C ILE A 69 -16.87 -18.85 6.78
N PHE A 70 -15.59 -18.89 7.15
CA PHE A 70 -14.56 -18.13 6.44
C PHE A 70 -14.42 -18.56 4.97
N LEU A 71 -14.56 -19.86 4.67
CA LEU A 71 -14.49 -20.37 3.29
C LEU A 71 -15.60 -19.79 2.39
N LEU A 72 -16.70 -19.28 2.96
CA LEU A 72 -17.75 -18.61 2.19
C LEU A 72 -17.22 -17.42 1.38
N ILE A 73 -16.14 -16.76 1.82
CA ILE A 73 -15.50 -15.69 1.04
C ILE A 73 -15.08 -16.21 -0.33
N PHE A 74 -14.45 -17.39 -0.39
CA PHE A 74 -14.06 -18.01 -1.65
C PHE A 74 -15.27 -18.57 -2.41
N ILE A 75 -16.23 -19.17 -1.72
CA ILE A 75 -17.45 -19.72 -2.36
C ILE A 75 -18.25 -18.63 -3.09
N VAL A 76 -18.32 -17.40 -2.56
CA VAL A 76 -18.97 -16.28 -3.26
C VAL A 76 -18.31 -16.00 -4.62
N HIS A 77 -16.98 -16.14 -4.74
CA HIS A 77 -16.28 -15.98 -6.02
C HIS A 77 -16.61 -17.12 -6.99
N ILE A 78 -16.89 -18.34 -6.49
CA ILE A 78 -17.35 -19.46 -7.32
C ILE A 78 -18.80 -19.26 -7.76
N VAL A 79 -19.69 -18.85 -6.87
CA VAL A 79 -21.09 -18.53 -7.21
C VAL A 79 -21.16 -17.39 -8.23
N GLY A 80 -20.25 -16.41 -8.14
CA GLY A 80 -20.12 -15.33 -9.11
C GLY A 80 -19.80 -15.77 -10.54
N LEU A 81 -19.41 -17.02 -10.77
CA LEU A 81 -19.24 -17.60 -12.12
C LEU A 81 -20.57 -17.82 -12.84
N ILE A 82 -21.68 -18.02 -12.11
CA ILE A 82 -22.99 -18.35 -12.69
C ILE A 82 -23.50 -17.21 -13.59
N TYR A 83 -23.14 -15.97 -13.27
CA TYR A 83 -23.60 -14.76 -13.96
C TYR A 83 -22.43 -13.92 -14.51
N THR A 84 -21.32 -14.57 -14.85
CA THR A 84 -20.15 -13.97 -15.49
C THR A 84 -20.16 -14.23 -17.00
N SER A 85 -19.68 -13.28 -17.80
CA SER A 85 -19.42 -13.47 -19.24
C SER A 85 -17.94 -13.68 -19.58
N ASP A 86 -16.99 -13.05 -18.88
CA ASP A 86 -15.54 -13.21 -19.09
C ASP A 86 -14.95 -14.31 -18.20
N PHE A 87 -15.10 -15.56 -18.63
CA PHE A 87 -14.54 -16.72 -17.93
C PHE A 87 -13.01 -16.73 -17.89
N LYS A 88 -12.34 -16.12 -18.87
CA LYS A 88 -10.87 -16.04 -18.88
C LYS A 88 -10.36 -15.21 -17.72
N TYR A 89 -10.96 -14.03 -17.51
CA TYR A 89 -10.65 -13.21 -16.34
C TYR A 89 -11.11 -13.89 -15.04
N ALA A 90 -12.29 -14.53 -15.04
CA ALA A 90 -12.82 -15.17 -13.84
C ALA A 90 -11.94 -16.31 -13.31
N PHE A 91 -11.42 -17.19 -14.18
CA PHE A 91 -10.50 -18.25 -13.75
C PHE A 91 -9.16 -17.69 -13.28
N HIS A 92 -8.69 -16.59 -13.89
CA HIS A 92 -7.51 -15.89 -13.41
C HIS A 92 -7.73 -15.33 -11.99
N ASP A 93 -8.89 -14.72 -11.74
CA ASP A 93 -9.24 -14.20 -10.41
C ASP A 93 -9.34 -15.34 -9.38
N ILE A 94 -10.07 -16.41 -9.68
CA ILE A 94 -10.17 -17.59 -8.79
C ILE A 94 -8.79 -18.14 -8.43
N LYS A 95 -7.88 -18.24 -9.40
CA LYS A 95 -6.49 -18.67 -9.16
C LYS A 95 -5.78 -17.77 -8.17
N ILE A 96 -5.96 -16.44 -8.27
CA ILE A 96 -5.42 -15.47 -7.30
C ILE A 96 -6.04 -15.67 -5.91
N LYS A 97 -7.32 -16.04 -5.83
CA LYS A 97 -8.07 -16.21 -4.58
C LYS A 97 -7.87 -17.57 -3.90
N LEU A 98 -7.22 -18.54 -4.55
CA LEU A 98 -6.94 -19.88 -3.98
C LEU A 98 -6.39 -19.87 -2.54
N PRO A 99 -5.51 -18.94 -2.11
CA PRO A 99 -5.05 -18.92 -0.73
C PRO A 99 -6.19 -18.72 0.28
N LEU A 100 -7.31 -18.06 -0.07
CA LEU A 100 -8.51 -17.93 0.78
C LEU A 100 -9.23 -19.26 1.02
N LEU A 101 -9.02 -20.25 0.15
CA LEU A 101 -9.54 -21.60 0.30
C LEU A 101 -8.51 -22.48 1.04
N ILE A 102 -7.27 -22.48 0.55
CA ILE A 102 -6.25 -23.45 0.94
C ILE A 102 -5.75 -23.20 2.36
N LEU A 103 -5.33 -21.98 2.68
CA LEU A 103 -4.66 -21.70 3.96
C LEU A 103 -5.56 -21.89 5.18
N PRO A 104 -6.85 -21.48 5.18
CA PRO A 104 -7.73 -21.74 6.30
C PRO A 104 -8.01 -23.23 6.52
N ILE A 105 -8.11 -24.02 5.44
CA ILE A 105 -8.28 -25.48 5.54
C ILE A 105 -7.03 -26.11 6.14
N VAL A 106 -5.85 -25.82 5.58
CA VAL A 106 -4.60 -26.40 6.03
C VAL A 106 -4.31 -25.98 7.48
N ILE A 107 -4.28 -24.68 7.78
CA ILE A 107 -3.95 -24.18 9.12
C ILE A 107 -5.05 -24.55 10.14
N GLY A 108 -6.32 -24.54 9.74
CA GLY A 108 -7.44 -24.81 10.64
C GLY A 108 -7.66 -26.29 10.95
N THR A 109 -7.02 -27.21 10.22
CA THR A 109 -7.09 -28.67 10.44
C THR A 109 -5.75 -29.31 10.83
N SER A 110 -4.67 -28.53 10.85
CA SER A 110 -3.36 -28.92 11.37
C SER A 110 -3.22 -28.62 12.86
N GLU A 111 -2.14 -29.13 13.47
CA GLU A 111 -1.82 -28.87 14.86
C GLU A 111 -1.61 -27.38 15.13
N LYS A 112 -2.15 -26.91 16.25
CA LYS A 112 -2.04 -25.51 16.68
C LYS A 112 -0.66 -25.24 17.24
N LEU A 113 -0.10 -24.08 16.89
CA LEU A 113 1.16 -23.62 17.44
C LEU A 113 1.01 -23.23 18.92
N ASN A 114 2.04 -23.53 19.69
CA ASN A 114 2.23 -22.97 21.03
C ASN A 114 2.80 -21.54 20.94
N TYR A 115 2.81 -20.80 22.05
CA TYR A 115 3.26 -19.41 22.02
C TYR A 115 4.74 -19.25 21.61
N LYS A 116 5.61 -20.20 22.01
CA LYS A 116 7.04 -20.18 21.65
C LYS A 116 7.24 -20.30 20.14
N GLN A 117 6.52 -21.23 19.50
CA GLN A 117 6.52 -21.41 18.05
C GLN A 117 5.97 -20.16 17.35
N LEU A 118 4.86 -19.59 17.81
CA LEU A 118 4.33 -18.34 17.25
C LEU A 118 5.36 -17.20 17.34
N LYS A 119 6.01 -17.02 18.49
CA LYS A 119 7.04 -15.99 18.69
C LYS A 119 8.21 -16.19 17.71
N ILE A 120 8.73 -17.41 17.58
CA ILE A 120 9.84 -17.71 16.66
C ILE A 120 9.42 -17.43 15.21
N LEU A 121 8.23 -17.87 14.78
CA LEU A 121 7.69 -17.58 13.45
C LEU A 121 7.60 -16.08 13.19
N LEU A 122 7.09 -15.28 14.15
CA LEU A 122 7.03 -13.83 14.02
C LEU A 122 8.43 -13.17 14.02
N LEU A 123 9.41 -13.73 14.72
CA LEU A 123 10.80 -13.24 14.64
C LEU A 123 11.43 -13.52 13.27
N PHE A 124 11.18 -14.67 12.66
CA PHE A 124 11.59 -14.93 11.27
C PHE A 124 10.92 -13.98 10.29
N PHE A 125 9.62 -13.69 10.49
CA PHE A 125 8.92 -12.66 9.74
C PHE A 125 9.61 -11.30 9.87
N ILE A 126 9.86 -10.82 11.10
CA ILE A 126 10.53 -9.55 11.37
C ILE A 126 11.92 -9.51 10.74
N ALA A 127 12.69 -10.60 10.82
CA ALA A 127 14.01 -10.71 10.21
C ALA A 127 13.93 -10.58 8.68
N SER A 128 12.97 -11.24 8.04
CA SER A 128 12.76 -11.13 6.58
C SER A 128 12.36 -9.72 6.14
N ILE A 129 11.53 -9.03 6.93
CA ILE A 129 11.16 -7.62 6.67
C ILE A 129 12.38 -6.73 6.80
N THR A 130 13.14 -6.90 7.88
CA THR A 130 14.36 -6.13 8.14
C THR A 130 15.36 -6.33 7.00
N ALA A 131 15.58 -7.56 6.54
CA ALA A 131 16.41 -7.86 5.37
C ALA A 131 15.90 -7.14 4.11
N GLY A 132 14.59 -7.17 3.84
CA GLY A 132 13.99 -6.42 2.73
C GLY A 132 14.22 -4.91 2.83
N THR A 133 14.17 -4.34 4.03
CA THR A 133 14.42 -2.90 4.25
C THR A 133 15.88 -2.53 4.02
N PHE A 134 16.82 -3.40 4.39
CA PHE A 134 18.25 -3.19 4.10
C PHE A 134 18.52 -3.28 2.60
N ILE A 135 17.98 -4.28 1.90
CA ILE A 135 18.10 -4.39 0.44
C ILE A 135 17.53 -3.14 -0.25
N SER A 136 16.35 -2.69 0.17
CA SER A 136 15.72 -1.47 -0.35
C SER A 136 16.58 -0.21 -0.07
N THR A 137 17.24 -0.16 1.08
CA THR A 137 18.17 0.93 1.42
C THR A 137 19.44 0.86 0.58
N SER A 138 19.97 -0.33 0.30
CA SER A 138 21.11 -0.52 -0.60
C SER A 138 20.80 -0.07 -2.03
N VAL A 139 19.57 -0.30 -2.51
CA VAL A 139 19.08 0.26 -3.78
C VAL A 139 19.02 1.79 -3.72
N LEU A 140 18.48 2.35 -2.63
CA LEU A 140 18.40 3.81 -2.44
C LEU A 140 19.78 4.48 -2.43
N LEU A 141 20.77 3.85 -1.81
CA LEU A 141 22.16 4.34 -1.72
C LEU A 141 22.96 4.11 -3.02
N GLY A 142 22.39 3.44 -4.02
CA GLY A 142 23.07 3.14 -5.28
C GLY A 142 24.11 2.01 -5.19
N ILE A 143 24.12 1.25 -4.09
CA ILE A 143 24.98 0.05 -3.94
C ILE A 143 24.50 -1.06 -4.87
N ILE A 144 23.18 -1.21 -4.98
CA ILE A 144 22.54 -2.10 -5.96
C ILE A 144 22.08 -1.25 -7.13
N ASN A 145 22.61 -1.53 -8.33
CA ASN A 145 22.24 -0.80 -9.53
C ASN A 145 20.81 -1.17 -9.96
N TYR A 146 19.86 -0.29 -9.68
CA TYR A 146 18.45 -0.45 -10.04
C TYR A 146 17.87 0.90 -10.46
N ASN A 147 17.07 0.91 -11.53
CA ASN A 147 16.47 2.13 -12.06
C ASN A 147 15.33 2.62 -11.15
N VAL A 148 15.64 3.56 -10.26
CA VAL A 148 14.68 4.17 -9.32
C VAL A 148 14.18 5.50 -9.90
N THR A 149 12.95 5.51 -10.42
CA THR A 149 12.30 6.74 -10.93
C THR A 149 11.57 7.49 -9.82
N ASP A 150 10.95 6.74 -8.91
CA ASP A 150 10.25 7.20 -7.73
C ASP A 150 10.83 6.48 -6.50
N ILE A 151 10.86 7.14 -5.35
CA ILE A 151 11.37 6.54 -4.11
C ILE A 151 10.65 5.23 -3.75
N ARG A 152 9.41 5.06 -4.21
CA ARG A 152 8.60 3.86 -4.01
C ARG A 152 9.12 2.63 -4.76
N ASP A 153 9.94 2.83 -5.79
CA ASP A 153 10.53 1.76 -6.60
C ASP A 153 11.65 1.02 -5.87
N ILE A 154 12.14 1.55 -4.73
CA ILE A 154 13.17 0.88 -3.91
C ILE A 154 12.66 -0.44 -3.30
N SER A 155 11.33 -0.61 -3.22
CA SER A 155 10.71 -1.87 -2.82
C SER A 155 10.65 -2.81 -4.02
N ILE A 156 11.73 -3.56 -4.25
CA ILE A 156 11.95 -4.33 -5.48
C ILE A 156 11.18 -5.67 -5.56
N PHE A 157 10.79 -6.24 -4.42
CA PHE A 157 10.18 -7.59 -4.38
C PHE A 157 8.65 -7.57 -4.40
N ILE A 158 8.05 -6.61 -3.70
CA ILE A 158 6.60 -6.44 -3.58
C ILE A 158 6.28 -4.95 -3.63
N SER A 159 5.01 -4.58 -3.82
CA SER A 159 4.65 -3.17 -3.84
C SER A 159 4.95 -2.49 -2.50
N HIS A 160 5.45 -1.26 -2.54
CA HIS A 160 5.70 -0.41 -1.37
C HIS A 160 4.51 -0.32 -0.41
N ILE A 161 3.27 -0.36 -0.93
CA ILE A 161 2.06 -0.39 -0.10
C ILE A 161 2.03 -1.69 0.72
N ARG A 162 2.12 -2.86 0.09
CA ARG A 162 2.12 -4.15 0.80
C ARG A 162 3.29 -4.24 1.78
N PHE A 163 4.47 -3.81 1.34
CA PHE A 163 5.65 -3.82 2.20
C PHE A 163 5.46 -2.95 3.45
N SER A 164 4.86 -1.77 3.30
CA SER A 164 4.53 -0.89 4.43
C SER A 164 3.53 -1.51 5.43
N LEU A 165 2.57 -2.31 4.96
CA LEU A 165 1.64 -3.03 5.84
C LEU A 165 2.34 -4.14 6.64
N LEU A 166 3.24 -4.89 5.98
CA LEU A 166 4.05 -5.91 6.64
C LEU A 166 5.00 -5.29 7.67
N ILE A 167 5.61 -4.13 7.37
CA ILE A 167 6.41 -3.34 8.31
C ILE A 167 5.58 -2.95 9.53
N ASN A 168 4.34 -2.49 9.35
CA ASN A 168 3.46 -2.17 10.48
C ASN A 168 3.21 -3.37 11.38
N ILE A 169 2.92 -4.55 10.82
CA ILE A 169 2.75 -5.78 11.62
C ILE A 169 4.05 -6.12 12.36
N ALA A 170 5.21 -5.98 11.72
CA ALA A 170 6.50 -6.22 12.35
C ALA A 170 6.76 -5.26 13.51
N ILE A 171 6.53 -3.95 13.33
CA ILE A 171 6.69 -2.92 14.36
C ILE A 171 5.80 -3.22 15.56
N PHE A 172 4.51 -3.50 15.34
CA PHE A 172 3.59 -3.77 16.44
C PHE A 172 3.82 -5.13 17.10
N SER A 173 4.29 -6.13 16.37
CA SER A 173 4.73 -7.41 16.96
C SER A 173 5.97 -7.23 17.83
N LEU A 174 6.96 -6.43 17.37
CA LEU A 174 8.12 -6.06 18.18
C LEU A 174 7.72 -5.28 19.43
N ALA A 175 6.81 -4.32 19.31
CA ALA A 175 6.28 -3.56 20.43
C ALA A 175 5.58 -4.47 21.44
N TYR A 176 4.76 -5.42 20.97
CA TYR A 176 4.14 -6.41 21.84
C TYR A 176 5.17 -7.19 22.63
N PHE A 177 6.17 -7.73 21.93
CA PHE A 177 7.24 -8.43 22.61
C PHE A 177 7.84 -7.47 23.64
N LEU A 178 8.25 -6.25 23.25
CA LEU A 178 8.97 -5.28 24.10
C LEU A 178 8.28 -5.03 25.43
N PHE A 179 6.96 -4.86 25.42
CA PHE A 179 6.21 -4.47 26.61
C PHE A 179 5.58 -5.65 27.37
N PHE A 180 5.32 -6.78 26.72
CA PHE A 180 4.48 -7.84 27.30
C PHE A 180 5.15 -9.21 27.42
N SER A 181 6.42 -9.38 27.05
CA SER A 181 7.14 -10.64 27.26
C SER A 181 8.34 -10.48 28.19
N LYS A 182 8.60 -11.51 29.02
CA LYS A 182 9.81 -11.60 29.86
C LYS A 182 11.04 -11.78 28.96
N LYS A 183 12.09 -11.01 29.21
CA LYS A 183 13.26 -10.87 28.31
C LYS A 183 14.54 -10.49 29.02
N SER A 184 15.66 -10.71 28.34
CA SER A 184 16.96 -10.16 28.73
C SER A 184 17.12 -8.69 28.30
N LYS A 185 18.02 -7.95 28.96
CA LYS A 185 18.40 -6.58 28.58
C LYS A 185 18.87 -6.45 27.11
N PRO A 186 19.72 -7.34 26.56
CA PRO A 186 20.14 -7.24 25.16
C PRO A 186 19.00 -7.47 24.17
N GLU A 187 18.05 -8.38 24.46
CA GLU A 187 16.85 -8.54 23.61
C GLU A 187 16.04 -7.24 23.52
N ASN A 188 15.89 -6.51 24.65
CA ASN A 188 15.19 -5.23 24.65
C ASN A 188 15.88 -4.18 23.78
N ALA A 189 17.22 -4.12 23.82
CA ALA A 189 17.98 -3.22 22.97
C ALA A 189 17.77 -3.56 21.48
N ILE A 190 17.88 -4.84 21.10
CA ILE A 190 17.67 -5.30 19.72
C ILE A 190 16.28 -4.91 19.22
N TYR A 191 15.23 -5.22 19.99
CA TYR A 191 13.87 -4.88 19.57
C TYR A 191 13.63 -3.38 19.45
N THR A 192 14.22 -2.59 20.35
CA THR A 192 14.12 -1.12 20.29
C THR A 192 14.81 -0.58 19.04
N ILE A 193 16.01 -1.04 18.73
CA ILE A 193 16.76 -0.66 17.52
C ILE A 193 15.97 -1.03 16.27
N LEU A 194 15.42 -2.25 16.21
CA LEU A 194 14.60 -2.69 15.07
C LEU A 194 13.33 -1.86 14.91
N ILE A 195 12.63 -1.51 16.00
CA ILE A 195 11.46 -0.63 15.94
C ILE A 195 11.85 0.73 15.37
N ILE A 196 12.92 1.34 15.88
CA ILE A 196 13.41 2.65 15.41
C ILE A 196 13.73 2.57 13.92
N TRP A 197 14.51 1.57 13.51
CA TRP A 197 14.86 1.35 12.11
C TRP A 197 13.64 1.19 11.20
N LEU A 198 12.70 0.30 11.57
CA LEU A 198 11.52 0.02 10.77
C LEU A 198 10.57 1.22 10.68
N VAL A 199 10.43 2.00 11.76
CA VAL A 199 9.66 3.26 11.75
C VAL A 199 10.32 4.26 10.81
N LEU A 200 11.64 4.49 10.91
CA LEU A 200 12.36 5.40 10.02
C LEU A 200 12.21 4.96 8.56
N PHE A 201 12.38 3.67 8.27
CA PHE A 201 12.25 3.13 6.93
C PHE A 201 10.82 3.27 6.37
N LEU A 202 9.79 3.16 7.22
CA LEU A 202 8.39 3.40 6.82
C LEU A 202 8.20 4.81 6.24
N PHE A 203 8.85 5.82 6.82
CA PHE A 203 8.83 7.20 6.31
C PHE A 203 9.68 7.36 5.04
N VAL A 204 10.82 6.67 4.94
CA VAL A 204 11.65 6.65 3.71
C VAL A 204 10.85 6.12 2.52
N LEU A 205 10.04 5.09 2.73
CA LEU A 205 9.22 4.47 1.69
C LEU A 205 8.09 5.38 1.15
N GLN A 206 7.75 6.46 1.88
CA GLN A 206 6.68 7.43 1.54
C GLN A 206 5.31 6.81 1.21
N SER A 207 5.03 5.62 1.76
CA SER A 207 3.73 4.96 1.63
C SER A 207 2.72 5.64 2.54
N PHE A 208 1.86 6.51 1.98
CA PHE A 208 0.86 7.25 2.74
C PHE A 208 -0.11 6.32 3.50
N THR A 209 -0.56 5.24 2.86
CA THR A 209 -1.38 4.21 3.50
C THR A 209 -0.65 3.57 4.67
N GLY A 210 0.62 3.20 4.50
CA GLY A 210 1.44 2.63 5.57
C GLY A 210 1.59 3.57 6.76
N ILE A 211 1.88 4.85 6.51
CA ILE A 211 2.04 5.89 7.54
C ILE A 211 0.73 6.15 8.28
N ILE A 212 -0.40 6.29 7.57
CA ILE A 212 -1.72 6.46 8.21
C ILE A 212 -2.06 5.25 9.09
N VAL A 213 -1.87 4.03 8.56
CA VAL A 213 -2.14 2.80 9.31
C VAL A 213 -1.26 2.74 10.57
N PHE A 214 0.02 3.10 10.48
CA PHE A 214 0.92 3.18 11.62
C PHE A 214 0.36 4.12 12.71
N PHE A 215 -0.04 5.34 12.33
CA PHE A 215 -0.57 6.30 13.28
C PHE A 215 -1.91 5.86 13.88
N ILE A 216 -2.85 5.34 13.10
CA ILE A 216 -4.17 4.91 13.62
C ILE A 216 -4.02 3.71 14.56
N VAL A 217 -3.23 2.71 14.18
CA VAL A 217 -3.01 1.52 15.03
C VAL A 217 -2.22 1.89 16.28
N GLY A 218 -1.16 2.70 16.13
CA GLY A 218 -0.41 3.24 17.25
C GLY A 218 -1.29 4.05 18.19
N PHE A 219 -2.25 4.80 17.64
CA PHE A 219 -3.23 5.58 18.41
C PHE A 219 -4.11 4.68 19.28
N ILE A 220 -4.71 3.64 18.68
CA ILE A 220 -5.56 2.66 19.37
C ILE A 220 -4.79 1.92 20.47
N ILE A 221 -3.56 1.48 20.19
CA ILE A 221 -2.72 0.78 21.17
C ILE A 221 -2.34 1.70 22.32
N THR A 222 -1.96 2.95 22.01
CA THR A 222 -1.58 3.93 23.04
C THR A 222 -2.75 4.22 23.97
N ILE A 223 -3.96 4.42 23.45
CA ILE A 223 -5.18 4.54 24.28
C ILE A 223 -5.36 3.31 25.16
N SER A 224 -5.24 2.11 24.58
CA SER A 224 -5.41 0.85 25.31
C SER A 224 -4.39 0.68 26.44
N VAL A 225 -3.17 1.18 26.27
CA VAL A 225 -2.12 1.20 27.29
C VAL A 225 -2.38 2.30 28.33
N LEU A 226 -2.74 3.52 27.91
CA LEU A 226 -3.02 4.66 28.80
C LEU A 226 -4.16 4.37 29.79
N ILE A 227 -5.15 3.58 29.38
CA ILE A 227 -6.25 3.14 30.26
C ILE A 227 -5.74 2.23 31.39
N LYS A 228 -4.69 1.45 31.14
CA LYS A 228 -4.13 0.48 32.11
C LYS A 228 -3.06 1.05 33.03
N ILE A 229 -2.44 2.19 32.68
CA ILE A 229 -1.38 2.82 33.49
C ILE A 229 -1.98 3.44 34.77
N LYS A 230 -1.54 2.94 35.93
CA LYS A 230 -1.91 3.48 37.25
C LYS A 230 -1.10 4.73 37.64
N ASN A 231 0.16 4.84 37.20
CA ASN A 231 1.02 5.98 37.55
C ASN A 231 0.58 7.27 36.84
N LYS A 232 0.06 8.24 37.61
CA LYS A 232 -0.47 9.52 37.09
C LYS A 232 0.59 10.36 36.36
N LYS A 233 1.86 10.37 36.78
CA LYS A 233 2.92 11.15 36.11
C LYS A 233 3.23 10.58 34.74
N THR A 234 3.50 9.26 34.65
CA THR A 234 3.75 8.57 33.39
C THR A 234 2.57 8.71 32.43
N LYS A 235 1.34 8.57 32.94
CA LYS A 235 0.12 8.74 32.15
C LYS A 235 0.01 10.14 31.54
N ARG A 236 0.28 11.21 32.32
CA ARG A 236 0.26 12.60 31.83
C ARG A 236 1.32 12.84 30.76
N ILE A 237 2.55 12.35 30.94
CA ILE A 237 3.63 12.48 29.95
C ILE A 237 3.24 11.80 28.64
N LEU A 238 2.73 10.57 28.70
CA LEU A 238 2.32 9.84 27.51
C LEU A 238 1.12 10.50 26.80
N ILE A 239 0.15 11.05 27.54
CA ILE A 239 -0.94 11.84 26.95
C ILE A 239 -0.40 13.08 26.24
N PHE A 240 0.54 13.80 26.84
CA PHE A 240 1.17 14.96 26.21
C PHE A 240 1.89 14.58 24.91
N LEU A 241 2.74 13.54 24.93
CA LEU A 241 3.43 13.04 23.74
C LEU A 241 2.46 12.54 22.66
N PHE A 242 1.34 11.97 23.07
CA PHE A 242 0.29 11.50 22.17
C PHE A 242 -0.45 12.64 21.47
N LEU A 243 -0.68 13.76 22.15
CA LEU A 243 -1.38 14.93 21.59
C LEU A 243 -0.44 15.84 20.78
N ILE A 244 0.83 15.94 21.15
CA ILE A 244 1.78 16.84 20.48
C ILE A 244 2.12 16.36 19.06
N LEU A 245 2.19 15.05 18.84
CA LEU A 245 2.63 14.50 17.55
C LEU A 245 1.63 14.76 16.40
N PRO A 246 0.31 14.53 16.57
CA PRO A 246 -0.69 14.96 15.59
C PRO A 246 -0.73 16.47 15.41
N LEU A 247 -0.55 17.25 16.49
CA LEU A 247 -0.54 18.71 16.42
C LEU A 247 0.61 19.23 15.56
N LEU A 248 1.82 18.71 15.75
CA LEU A 248 2.98 19.05 14.93
C LEU A 248 2.76 18.68 13.46
N LEU A 249 2.15 17.52 13.19
CA LEU A 249 1.80 17.13 11.83
C LEU A 249 0.75 18.05 11.20
N MET A 250 -0.28 18.44 11.96
CA MET A 250 -1.29 19.39 11.51
C MET A 250 -0.68 20.77 11.22
N ILE A 251 0.22 21.25 12.07
CA ILE A 251 0.95 22.52 11.84
C ILE A 251 1.79 22.43 10.56
N LEU A 252 2.50 21.31 10.33
CA LEU A 252 3.28 21.07 9.11
C LEU A 252 2.39 21.12 7.85
N VAL A 253 1.23 20.44 7.89
CA VAL A 253 0.27 20.43 6.79
C VAL A 253 -0.33 21.82 6.57
N ALA A 254 -0.78 22.49 7.63
CA ALA A 254 -1.35 23.83 7.56
C ALA A 254 -0.36 24.83 6.97
N LYS A 255 0.90 24.81 7.44
CA LYS A 255 1.98 25.61 6.86
C LYS A 255 2.17 25.31 5.37
N SER A 256 2.21 24.03 4.99
CA SER A 256 2.36 23.64 3.57
C SER A 256 1.20 24.13 2.70
N VAL A 257 -0.03 24.16 3.24
CA VAL A 257 -1.22 24.69 2.55
C VAL A 257 -1.14 26.21 2.40
N VAL A 258 -0.80 26.93 3.48
CA VAL A 258 -0.61 28.38 3.46
C VAL A 258 0.48 28.77 2.46
N ASP A 259 1.64 28.10 2.52
CA ASP A 259 2.75 28.33 1.61
C ASP A 259 2.36 28.06 0.14
N PHE A 260 1.53 27.04 -0.11
CA PHE A 260 1.04 26.71 -1.45
C PHE A 260 0.07 27.76 -2.02
N TYR A 261 -0.86 28.25 -1.19
CA TYR A 261 -1.90 29.21 -1.59
C TYR A 261 -1.50 30.68 -1.39
N ASN A 262 -0.25 30.94 -1.02
CA ASN A 262 0.31 32.30 -1.03
C ASN A 262 0.60 32.72 -2.49
N ILE A 263 -0.47 32.96 -3.24
CA ILE A 263 -0.42 33.21 -4.68
C ILE A 263 -0.09 34.68 -4.96
N GLU A 264 0.81 34.90 -5.92
CA GLU A 264 1.14 36.23 -6.42
C GLU A 264 -0.09 36.94 -7.00
N LYS A 265 -0.27 38.22 -6.64
CA LYS A 265 -1.34 39.04 -7.19
C LYS A 265 -0.86 39.67 -8.50
N ILE A 266 -1.50 39.33 -9.61
CA ILE A 266 -1.15 39.86 -10.94
C ILE A 266 -2.30 40.70 -11.47
N ASN A 267 -1.98 41.92 -11.89
CA ASN A 267 -2.91 42.80 -12.58
C ASN A 267 -2.75 42.59 -14.11
N PRO A 268 -3.78 42.11 -14.82
CA PRO A 268 -3.72 41.87 -16.26
C PRO A 268 -3.43 43.12 -17.10
N TYR A 269 -3.76 44.31 -16.59
CA TYR A 269 -3.60 45.56 -17.34
C TYR A 269 -2.16 46.10 -17.31
N THR A 270 -1.40 45.78 -16.25
CA THR A 270 -0.02 46.26 -16.05
C THR A 270 1.03 45.18 -16.26
N ILE A 271 0.62 44.02 -16.79
CA ILE A 271 1.52 42.88 -16.98
C ILE A 271 2.55 43.16 -18.09
N GLU A 272 3.81 42.76 -17.87
CA GLU A 272 4.87 42.86 -18.87
C GLU A 272 4.47 42.12 -20.15
N LYS A 273 4.43 42.84 -21.29
CA LYS A 273 4.00 42.28 -22.58
C LYS A 273 5.15 41.72 -23.42
N TYR A 274 6.37 42.17 -23.16
CA TYR A 274 7.56 41.82 -23.94
C TYR A 274 8.69 41.36 -23.02
N THR A 275 9.51 40.45 -23.52
CA THR A 275 10.77 40.05 -22.90
C THR A 275 11.81 41.16 -23.03
N LYS A 276 12.93 41.05 -22.31
CA LYS A 276 14.08 41.96 -22.49
C LYS A 276 14.71 41.87 -23.88
N LEU A 277 14.52 40.76 -24.58
CA LEU A 277 14.96 40.58 -25.98
C LEU A 277 13.91 41.04 -27.00
N GLY A 278 12.80 41.63 -26.56
CA GLY A 278 11.76 42.21 -27.42
C GLY A 278 10.71 41.23 -27.94
N ASN A 279 10.74 39.94 -27.56
CA ASN A 279 9.71 38.99 -27.97
C ASN A 279 8.43 39.18 -27.15
N LYS A 280 7.27 38.97 -27.75
CA LYS A 280 5.98 39.06 -27.06
C LYS A 280 5.78 37.86 -26.13
N TYR A 281 5.37 38.12 -24.89
CA TYR A 281 4.95 37.09 -23.96
C TYR A 281 3.56 36.55 -24.31
N LYS A 282 3.39 35.23 -24.15
CA LYS A 282 2.08 34.58 -24.04
C LYS A 282 1.65 34.53 -22.58
N HIS A 283 0.45 35.05 -22.33
CA HIS A 283 -0.20 35.06 -21.02
C HIS A 283 -1.52 34.31 -21.11
N SER A 284 -1.65 33.19 -20.41
CA SER A 284 -2.89 32.42 -20.30
C SER A 284 -3.53 32.66 -18.93
N PHE A 285 -4.48 33.59 -18.86
CA PHE A 285 -5.22 33.89 -17.63
C PHE A 285 -6.29 32.83 -17.30
N ASP A 286 -6.73 32.07 -18.30
CA ASP A 286 -7.68 30.97 -18.11
C ASP A 286 -7.02 29.76 -17.42
N ASN A 287 -5.72 29.58 -17.61
CA ASN A 287 -4.98 28.48 -17.00
C ASN A 287 -4.47 28.86 -15.60
N LYS A 288 -5.17 28.36 -14.58
CA LYS A 288 -4.91 28.66 -13.17
C LYS A 288 -3.89 27.73 -12.49
N ILE A 289 -3.13 26.94 -13.25
CA ILE A 289 -2.07 26.09 -12.69
C ILE A 289 -1.02 27.00 -12.03
N ILE A 290 -0.68 26.66 -10.78
CA ILE A 290 0.33 27.36 -9.99
C ILE A 290 1.48 26.43 -9.60
N GLU A 291 2.65 27.01 -9.38
CA GLU A 291 3.81 26.40 -8.73
C GLU A 291 4.37 27.40 -7.71
N ASN A 292 4.37 27.02 -6.43
CA ASN A 292 4.96 27.81 -5.34
C ASN A 292 4.41 29.25 -5.27
N GLY A 293 3.10 29.40 -5.49
CA GLY A 293 2.45 30.71 -5.51
C GLY A 293 2.54 31.46 -6.84
N HIS A 294 3.22 30.94 -7.86
CA HIS A 294 3.36 31.61 -9.17
C HIS A 294 2.55 30.93 -10.27
N TYR A 295 2.02 31.69 -11.23
CA TYR A 295 1.24 31.14 -12.35
C TYR A 295 2.13 30.52 -13.43
N ALA A 296 1.85 29.26 -13.77
CA ALA A 296 2.67 28.48 -14.69
C ALA A 296 2.64 29.02 -16.13
N TYR A 297 1.50 29.52 -16.60
CA TYR A 297 1.30 29.90 -18.00
C TYR A 297 1.22 31.42 -18.24
N LEU A 298 1.80 32.20 -17.33
CA LEU A 298 2.06 33.62 -17.54
C LEU A 298 3.53 33.85 -17.86
N TYR A 299 3.83 34.90 -18.63
CA TYR A 299 5.19 35.28 -19.03
C TYR A 299 5.93 34.16 -19.79
N VAL A 300 5.26 33.52 -20.77
CA VAL A 300 5.83 32.42 -21.56
C VAL A 300 6.29 32.91 -22.93
N SER A 301 7.57 32.71 -23.25
CA SER A 301 8.18 32.96 -24.55
C SER A 301 8.91 31.70 -25.04
N GLU A 302 8.18 30.80 -25.71
CA GLU A 302 8.76 29.56 -26.26
C GLU A 302 9.82 29.83 -27.34
N LYS A 303 9.69 30.95 -28.08
CA LYS A 303 10.67 31.38 -29.08
C LYS A 303 12.06 31.59 -28.47
N GLU A 304 12.12 32.00 -27.21
CA GLU A 304 13.37 32.20 -26.48
C GLU A 304 13.78 30.98 -25.67
N MET A 305 12.84 30.34 -24.95
CA MET A 305 13.17 29.19 -24.11
C MET A 305 13.74 28.02 -24.93
N ARG A 306 13.16 27.73 -26.09
CA ARG A 306 13.53 26.58 -26.92
C ARG A 306 14.99 26.60 -27.35
N PRO A 307 15.50 27.65 -28.03
CA PRO A 307 16.92 27.70 -28.41
C PRO A 307 17.84 27.80 -27.20
N GLU A 308 17.45 28.45 -26.12
CA GLU A 308 18.30 28.57 -24.92
C GLU A 308 18.41 27.25 -24.16
N TRP A 309 17.33 26.48 -24.06
CA TRP A 309 17.34 25.15 -23.44
C TRP A 309 18.22 24.17 -24.22
N ASN A 310 18.07 24.14 -25.55
CA ASN A 310 18.85 23.24 -26.41
C ASN A 310 20.36 23.54 -26.41
N LYS A 311 20.79 24.71 -25.91
CA LYS A 311 22.22 25.03 -25.71
C LYS A 311 22.81 24.40 -24.45
N ILE A 312 21.98 24.12 -23.44
CA ILE A 312 22.43 23.78 -22.09
C ILE A 312 22.07 22.35 -21.64
N SER A 313 21.22 21.64 -22.38
CA SER A 313 20.74 20.29 -22.05
C SER A 313 20.97 19.30 -23.19
N GLU A 314 21.19 18.04 -22.84
CA GLU A 314 21.28 16.93 -23.79
C GLU A 314 19.88 16.48 -24.30
N ILE A 315 18.82 16.84 -23.57
CA ILE A 315 17.43 16.50 -23.93
C ILE A 315 16.79 17.69 -24.67
N ASN A 316 16.48 17.50 -25.94
CA ASN A 316 15.87 18.54 -26.79
C ASN A 316 14.51 19.03 -26.26
N TYR A 317 14.23 20.33 -26.37
CA TYR A 317 13.01 21.00 -25.87
C TYR A 317 11.67 20.39 -26.33
N ASP A 318 11.66 19.72 -27.50
CA ASP A 318 10.46 19.10 -28.07
C ASP A 318 10.33 17.60 -27.78
N SER A 319 11.30 17.05 -27.06
CA SER A 319 11.34 15.62 -26.72
C SER A 319 10.63 15.34 -25.40
N LEU A 320 10.69 14.07 -24.99
CA LEU A 320 10.17 13.62 -23.71
C LEU A 320 11.30 13.55 -22.68
N ASP A 321 10.99 13.90 -21.44
CA ASP A 321 11.87 13.69 -20.29
C ASP A 321 11.94 12.21 -19.87
N ASN A 322 12.78 11.90 -18.88
CA ASN A 322 12.96 10.52 -18.37
C ASN A 322 11.69 9.91 -17.74
N LYS A 323 10.61 10.67 -17.57
CA LYS A 323 9.31 10.20 -17.11
C LYS A 323 8.25 10.18 -18.22
N ASN A 324 8.67 10.27 -19.48
CA ASN A 324 7.80 10.34 -20.65
C ASN A 324 6.84 11.54 -20.64
N GLN A 325 7.25 12.68 -20.07
CA GLN A 325 6.50 13.94 -20.11
C GLN A 325 7.14 14.89 -21.11
N LYS A 326 6.36 15.80 -21.70
CA LYS A 326 6.92 16.83 -22.60
C LYS A 326 7.88 17.73 -21.82
N ILE A 327 9.16 17.77 -22.20
CA ILE A 327 10.18 18.54 -21.48
C ILE A 327 9.82 20.03 -21.43
N SER A 328 9.21 20.57 -22.50
CA SER A 328 8.69 21.95 -22.55
C SER A 328 7.73 22.27 -21.39
N SER A 329 6.84 21.33 -21.04
CA SER A 329 5.94 21.49 -19.90
C SER A 329 6.69 21.40 -18.57
N THR A 330 7.71 20.56 -18.48
CA THR A 330 8.54 20.41 -17.27
C THR A 330 9.35 21.69 -17.03
N ILE A 331 9.97 22.26 -18.06
CA ILE A 331 10.73 23.53 -18.00
C ILE A 331 9.83 24.68 -17.55
N ILE A 332 8.65 24.85 -18.18
CA ILE A 332 7.70 25.92 -17.84
C ILE A 332 7.35 25.89 -16.36
N ARG A 333 6.98 24.71 -15.86
CA ARG A 333 6.61 24.53 -14.44
C ARG A 333 7.83 24.70 -13.52
N TYR A 334 9.00 24.22 -13.91
CA TYR A 334 10.20 24.33 -13.08
C TYR A 334 10.67 25.77 -12.91
N LEU A 335 10.73 26.54 -13.99
CA LEU A 335 11.02 27.97 -13.95
C LEU A 335 10.00 28.72 -13.11
N THR A 336 8.71 28.39 -13.26
CA THR A 336 7.64 28.94 -12.42
C THR A 336 7.86 28.63 -10.94
N SER A 337 8.28 27.40 -10.61
CA SER A 337 8.55 27.02 -9.21
C SER A 337 9.65 27.85 -8.56
N LYS A 338 10.61 28.37 -9.35
CA LYS A 338 11.69 29.26 -8.90
C LYS A 338 11.31 30.74 -8.94
N GLY A 339 10.10 31.09 -9.37
CA GLY A 339 9.67 32.47 -9.61
C GLY A 339 10.31 33.12 -10.84
N TYR A 340 10.88 32.33 -11.75
CA TYR A 340 11.55 32.85 -12.95
C TYR A 340 10.55 33.07 -14.09
N ARG A 341 10.89 34.02 -14.96
CA ARG A 341 10.20 34.21 -16.25
C ARG A 341 10.50 33.03 -17.17
N LYS A 342 9.57 32.73 -18.09
CA LYS A 342 9.67 31.60 -19.02
C LYS A 342 10.20 32.12 -20.35
N ASP A 343 11.41 32.68 -20.30
CA ASP A 343 12.13 33.36 -21.37
C ASP A 343 13.62 32.97 -21.37
N ALA A 344 14.45 33.64 -22.21
CA ALA A 344 15.88 33.34 -22.27
C ALA A 344 16.60 33.58 -20.94
N GLU A 345 16.28 34.68 -20.23
CA GLU A 345 16.93 35.01 -18.97
C GLU A 345 16.59 33.98 -17.88
N GLY A 346 15.33 33.55 -17.80
CA GLY A 346 14.90 32.51 -16.87
C GLY A 346 15.64 31.19 -17.08
N VAL A 347 15.80 30.77 -18.34
CA VAL A 347 16.56 29.54 -18.68
C VAL A 347 18.04 29.70 -18.31
N ARG A 348 18.67 30.85 -18.58
CA ARG A 348 20.07 31.12 -18.23
C ARG A 348 20.35 31.16 -16.73
N LYS A 349 19.32 31.39 -15.89
CA LYS A 349 19.44 31.34 -14.42
C LYS A 349 19.47 29.93 -13.85
N LEU A 350 19.17 28.90 -14.66
CA LEU A 350 19.18 27.51 -14.20
C LEU A 350 20.61 27.06 -13.88
N SER A 351 20.79 26.46 -12.71
CA SER A 351 22.05 25.79 -12.37
C SER A 351 22.15 24.42 -13.04
N ASN A 352 23.37 23.86 -13.11
CA ASN A 352 23.58 22.49 -13.60
C ASN A 352 22.74 21.44 -12.87
N GLN A 353 22.46 21.67 -11.58
CA GLN A 353 21.60 20.79 -10.80
C GLN A 353 20.13 20.93 -11.21
N ASP A 354 19.67 22.15 -11.51
CA ASP A 354 18.30 22.39 -11.98
C ASP A 354 18.06 21.72 -13.34
N ILE A 355 19.02 21.82 -14.27
CA ILE A 355 18.97 21.16 -15.59
C ILE A 355 18.80 19.65 -15.42
N LYS A 356 19.66 19.01 -14.61
CA LYS A 356 19.57 17.57 -14.31
C LYS A 356 18.25 17.17 -13.67
N LEU A 357 17.64 18.04 -12.87
CA LEU A 357 16.33 17.78 -12.26
C LEU A 357 15.21 17.85 -13.31
N ILE A 358 15.26 18.84 -14.21
CA ILE A 358 14.29 18.97 -15.31
C ILE A 358 14.39 17.76 -16.25
N GLU A 359 15.60 17.34 -16.64
CA GLU A 359 15.83 16.14 -17.47
C GLU A 359 15.28 14.85 -16.82
N LYS A 360 15.36 14.76 -15.49
CA LYS A 360 14.75 13.68 -14.69
C LYS A 360 13.22 13.79 -14.53
N GLY A 361 12.59 14.79 -15.15
CA GLY A 361 11.15 15.02 -15.08
C GLY A 361 10.67 15.56 -13.72
N TYR A 362 11.47 16.39 -13.05
CA TYR A 362 11.01 17.18 -11.92
C TYR A 362 10.52 18.53 -12.43
N ALA A 363 9.24 18.81 -12.22
CA ALA A 363 8.60 20.07 -12.62
C ALA A 363 8.64 21.16 -11.52
N ASN A 364 9.17 20.84 -10.34
CA ASN A 364 9.28 21.77 -9.21
C ASN A 364 10.54 21.43 -8.40
N TYR A 365 11.32 22.44 -8.01
CA TYR A 365 12.57 22.24 -7.30
C TYR A 365 12.38 21.60 -5.91
N ILE A 366 11.22 21.79 -5.26
CA ILE A 366 10.85 21.17 -3.98
C ILE A 366 10.82 19.63 -4.10
N TYR A 367 10.64 19.10 -5.30
CA TYR A 367 10.60 17.66 -5.55
C TYR A 367 11.98 16.99 -5.53
N SER A 368 13.06 17.78 -5.52
CA SER A 368 14.44 17.27 -5.48
C SER A 368 14.78 16.53 -4.17
N ASN A 369 14.20 16.95 -3.05
CA ASN A 369 14.38 16.28 -1.77
C ASN A 369 13.48 15.03 -1.70
N LYS A 370 14.01 13.90 -2.18
CA LYS A 370 13.28 12.63 -2.30
C LYS A 370 12.75 12.08 -0.97
N ILE A 371 13.32 12.44 0.17
CA ILE A 371 12.95 11.89 1.50
C ILE A 371 11.98 12.83 2.25
N SER A 372 11.84 14.08 1.83
CA SER A 372 11.04 15.06 2.59
C SER A 372 9.52 14.80 2.55
N LEU A 373 8.92 14.67 3.74
CA LEU A 373 7.47 14.61 3.92
C LEU A 373 6.76 15.88 3.39
N SER A 374 7.38 17.06 3.49
CA SER A 374 6.79 18.31 2.99
C SER A 374 6.66 18.30 1.46
N SER A 375 7.62 17.70 0.75
CA SER A 375 7.56 17.52 -0.71
C SER A 375 6.38 16.63 -1.10
N ARG A 376 6.10 15.59 -0.31
CA ARG A 376 4.94 14.72 -0.54
C ARG A 376 3.62 15.44 -0.26
N ILE A 377 3.53 16.18 0.84
CA ILE A 377 2.35 16.98 1.19
C ILE A 377 2.08 18.00 0.07
N TYR A 378 3.10 18.71 -0.40
CA TYR A 378 2.97 19.64 -1.52
C TYR A 378 2.42 18.96 -2.78
N LYS A 379 2.98 17.81 -3.19
CA LYS A 379 2.49 17.07 -4.38
C LYS A 379 1.01 16.71 -4.26
N ILE A 380 0.53 16.38 -3.06
CA ILE A 380 -0.89 16.07 -2.82
C ILE A 380 -1.73 17.34 -2.98
N ILE A 381 -1.33 18.45 -2.33
CA ILE A 381 -2.04 19.73 -2.44
C ILE A 381 -2.13 20.16 -3.92
N TRP A 382 -1.01 20.10 -4.64
CA TRP A 382 -0.95 20.43 -6.07
C TRP A 382 -1.88 19.54 -6.92
N GLN A 383 -1.93 18.23 -6.66
CA GLN A 383 -2.84 17.32 -7.38
C GLN A 383 -4.31 17.68 -7.18
N PHE A 384 -4.71 18.05 -5.95
CA PHE A 384 -6.07 18.50 -5.65
C PHE A 384 -6.38 19.84 -6.33
N ASP A 385 -5.48 20.82 -6.26
CA ASP A 385 -5.65 22.14 -6.87
C ASP A 385 -5.84 22.03 -8.40
N VAL A 386 -4.99 21.25 -9.07
CA VAL A 386 -5.10 21.02 -10.53
C VAL A 386 -6.41 20.35 -10.91
N GLN A 387 -6.89 19.37 -10.13
CA GLN A 387 -8.18 18.74 -10.40
C GLN A 387 -9.33 19.75 -10.30
N ILE A 388 -9.36 20.56 -9.23
CA ILE A 388 -10.42 21.55 -9.02
C ILE A 388 -10.46 22.57 -10.16
N LYS A 389 -9.28 22.96 -10.69
CA LYS A 389 -9.17 24.01 -11.72
C LYS A 389 -9.34 23.50 -13.15
N ASN A 390 -8.74 22.36 -13.50
CA ASN A 390 -8.65 21.88 -14.88
C ASN A 390 -9.54 20.67 -15.16
N GLY A 391 -10.18 20.08 -14.15
CA GLY A 391 -11.14 19.00 -14.28
C GLY A 391 -10.58 17.63 -14.67
N ASN A 392 -9.34 17.49 -15.15
CA ASN A 392 -8.77 16.21 -15.57
C ASN A 392 -7.95 15.53 -14.45
N PRO A 393 -8.43 14.39 -13.88
CA PRO A 393 -7.72 13.68 -12.81
C PRO A 393 -6.64 12.70 -13.34
N SER A 394 -6.44 12.58 -14.65
CA SER A 394 -5.50 11.62 -15.26
C SER A 394 -4.07 11.82 -14.76
N GLY A 395 -3.46 10.77 -14.18
CA GLY A 395 -2.09 10.78 -13.68
C GLY A 395 -1.95 11.23 -12.23
N HIS A 396 -3.05 11.41 -11.51
CA HIS A 396 -3.06 11.89 -10.13
C HIS A 396 -3.79 10.89 -9.22
N SER A 397 -3.02 10.01 -8.56
CA SER A 397 -3.55 8.82 -7.89
C SER A 397 -4.64 9.09 -6.85
N VAL A 398 -4.60 10.25 -6.17
CA VAL A 398 -5.61 10.61 -5.17
C VAL A 398 -6.93 11.00 -5.85
N THR A 399 -6.84 11.82 -6.90
CA THR A 399 -8.01 12.39 -7.56
C THR A 399 -8.72 11.40 -8.46
N GLN A 400 -7.94 10.48 -9.07
CA GLN A 400 -8.45 9.34 -9.83
C GLN A 400 -9.42 8.46 -9.01
N ARG A 401 -9.17 8.29 -7.71
CA ARG A 401 -10.02 7.44 -6.85
C ARG A 401 -11.46 7.97 -6.71
N PHE A 402 -11.69 9.28 -6.82
CA PHE A 402 -13.05 9.81 -6.84
C PHE A 402 -13.80 9.38 -8.12
N GLU A 403 -13.13 9.40 -9.27
CA GLU A 403 -13.70 8.90 -10.52
C GLU A 403 -13.96 7.39 -10.47
N TYR A 404 -13.06 6.64 -9.82
CA TYR A 404 -13.22 5.20 -9.63
C TYR A 404 -14.45 4.88 -8.77
N LEU A 405 -14.65 5.63 -7.67
CA LEU A 405 -15.84 5.50 -6.83
C LEU A 405 -17.12 5.88 -7.59
N LYS A 406 -17.09 6.97 -8.36
CA LYS A 406 -18.23 7.40 -9.19
C LYS A 406 -18.62 6.31 -10.21
N ALA A 407 -17.65 5.70 -10.88
CA ALA A 407 -17.90 4.57 -11.76
C ALA A 407 -18.45 3.37 -10.97
N SER A 408 -17.84 3.02 -9.83
CA SER A 408 -18.30 1.91 -8.99
C SER A 408 -19.76 2.06 -8.57
N PHE A 409 -20.15 3.23 -8.06
CA PHE A 409 -21.53 3.50 -7.65
C PHE A 409 -22.52 3.42 -8.81
N GLY A 410 -22.10 3.83 -10.01
CA GLY A 410 -22.92 3.65 -11.21
C GLY A 410 -23.17 2.19 -11.54
N ILE A 411 -22.14 1.34 -11.48
CA ILE A 411 -22.28 -0.11 -11.70
C ILE A 411 -23.14 -0.76 -10.61
N ILE A 412 -22.93 -0.37 -9.34
CA ILE A 412 -23.70 -0.87 -8.20
C ILE A 412 -25.19 -0.52 -8.36
N LYS A 413 -25.51 0.70 -8.81
CA LYS A 413 -26.90 1.10 -9.05
C LYS A 413 -27.57 0.22 -10.11
N ASP A 414 -26.84 -0.14 -11.15
CA ASP A 414 -27.35 -0.97 -12.24
C ASP A 414 -27.40 -2.48 -11.86
N ASN A 415 -26.66 -2.93 -10.82
CA ASN A 415 -26.50 -4.35 -10.46
C ASN A 415 -26.57 -4.60 -8.94
N LEU A 416 -27.56 -4.01 -8.26
CA LEU A 416 -27.58 -3.89 -6.79
C LEU A 416 -27.52 -5.24 -6.05
N LEU A 417 -28.29 -6.25 -6.47
CA LEU A 417 -28.47 -7.49 -5.70
C LEU A 417 -27.32 -8.49 -5.87
N PHE A 418 -26.94 -8.77 -7.11
CA PHE A 418 -25.98 -9.83 -7.46
C PHE A 418 -24.64 -9.31 -7.97
N GLY A 419 -24.53 -8.01 -8.29
CA GLY A 419 -23.32 -7.45 -8.88
C GLY A 419 -23.09 -7.94 -10.31
N VAL A 420 -21.88 -7.76 -10.81
CA VAL A 420 -21.53 -8.06 -12.21
C VAL A 420 -20.90 -9.45 -12.41
N GLY A 421 -20.54 -10.14 -11.34
CA GLY A 421 -19.92 -11.46 -11.38
C GLY A 421 -18.39 -11.41 -11.37
N THR A 422 -17.78 -12.55 -11.06
CA THR A 422 -16.32 -12.71 -10.86
C THR A 422 -15.49 -12.31 -12.08
N GLY A 423 -16.00 -12.53 -13.30
CA GLY A 423 -15.29 -12.23 -14.54
C GLY A 423 -15.39 -10.79 -15.03
N ASP A 424 -16.49 -10.09 -14.73
CA ASP A 424 -16.94 -8.99 -15.58
C ASP A 424 -16.59 -7.60 -15.03
N LEU A 425 -15.85 -7.55 -13.92
CA LEU A 425 -15.50 -6.30 -13.24
C LEU A 425 -14.81 -5.32 -14.21
N LYS A 426 -13.78 -5.77 -14.94
CA LYS A 426 -13.02 -4.90 -15.87
C LYS A 426 -13.89 -4.37 -17.01
N ILE A 427 -14.73 -5.22 -17.59
CA ILE A 427 -15.64 -4.87 -18.69
C ILE A 427 -16.69 -3.87 -18.20
N SER A 428 -17.25 -4.10 -17.01
CA SER A 428 -18.27 -3.24 -16.40
C SER A 428 -17.72 -1.85 -16.09
N PHE A 429 -16.50 -1.75 -15.55
CA PHE A 429 -15.82 -0.47 -15.37
C PHE A 429 -15.57 0.25 -16.70
N ALA A 430 -15.10 -0.46 -17.74
CA ALA A 430 -14.88 0.15 -19.05
C ALA A 430 -16.17 0.73 -19.66
N LYS A 431 -17.28 -0.04 -19.60
CA LYS A 431 -18.61 0.39 -20.02
C LYS A 431 -19.08 1.60 -19.21
N GLN A 432 -18.90 1.57 -17.89
CA GLN A 432 -19.35 2.66 -17.03
C GLN A 432 -18.57 3.95 -17.25
N TYR A 433 -17.26 3.89 -17.44
CA TYR A 433 -16.47 5.10 -17.75
C TYR A 433 -16.93 5.77 -19.05
N ASN A 434 -17.37 5.00 -20.04
CA ASN A 434 -17.98 5.53 -21.25
C ASN A 434 -19.35 6.15 -20.95
N LYS A 435 -20.20 5.46 -20.17
CA LYS A 435 -21.54 5.95 -19.79
C LYS A 435 -21.50 7.29 -19.05
N ILE A 436 -20.51 7.50 -18.18
CA ILE A 436 -20.38 8.75 -17.41
C ILE A 436 -19.51 9.82 -18.09
N ASN A 437 -19.07 9.60 -19.34
CA ASN A 437 -18.14 10.47 -20.06
C ASN A 437 -16.91 10.86 -19.22
N SER A 438 -16.27 9.88 -18.57
CA SER A 438 -15.16 10.18 -17.66
C SER A 438 -13.98 10.81 -18.39
N LEU A 439 -13.44 11.87 -17.79
CA LEU A 439 -12.27 12.61 -18.27
C LEU A 439 -10.96 11.81 -18.12
N LEU A 440 -11.02 10.63 -17.48
CA LEU A 440 -9.90 9.71 -17.41
C LEU A 440 -9.55 9.14 -18.79
N SER A 441 -8.30 9.36 -19.21
CA SER A 441 -7.73 8.66 -20.37
C SER A 441 -7.72 7.14 -20.15
N ALA A 442 -7.80 6.37 -21.23
CA ALA A 442 -7.96 4.91 -21.18
C ALA A 442 -6.93 4.20 -20.29
N LYS A 443 -5.66 4.66 -20.30
CA LYS A 443 -4.58 4.10 -19.45
C LYS A 443 -4.81 4.23 -17.95
N TRP A 444 -5.64 5.19 -17.53
CA TRP A 444 -5.93 5.50 -16.13
C TRP A 444 -7.32 5.05 -15.69
N ARG A 445 -8.06 4.30 -16.52
CA ARG A 445 -9.36 3.74 -16.17
C ARG A 445 -9.15 2.43 -15.40
N LEU A 446 -9.03 2.54 -14.08
CA LEU A 446 -8.82 1.41 -13.17
C LEU A 446 -10.09 1.05 -12.40
N ARG A 447 -9.98 0.08 -11.49
CA ARG A 447 -11.07 -0.39 -10.61
C ARG A 447 -11.21 0.53 -9.39
N ALA A 448 -12.07 0.15 -8.45
CA ALA A 448 -12.43 0.99 -7.30
C ALA A 448 -11.24 1.43 -6.43
N HIS A 449 -10.16 0.63 -6.34
CA HIS A 449 -9.10 0.82 -5.33
C HIS A 449 -9.68 0.88 -3.91
N ASN A 450 -10.67 0.04 -3.65
CA ASN A 450 -11.30 -0.13 -2.36
C ASN A 450 -11.95 -1.51 -2.34
N GLN A 451 -11.41 -2.41 -1.51
CA GLN A 451 -11.80 -3.81 -1.52
C GLN A 451 -13.30 -4.02 -1.20
N LEU A 452 -13.88 -3.19 -0.33
CA LEU A 452 -15.30 -3.30 0.04
C LEU A 452 -16.20 -2.89 -1.12
N VAL A 453 -15.86 -1.80 -1.79
CA VAL A 453 -16.57 -1.34 -3.00
C VAL A 453 -16.39 -2.34 -4.14
N THR A 454 -15.20 -2.92 -4.29
CA THR A 454 -14.94 -3.99 -5.25
C THR A 454 -15.82 -5.21 -4.96
N PHE A 455 -15.91 -5.67 -3.71
CA PHE A 455 -16.82 -6.78 -3.37
C PHE A 455 -18.29 -6.49 -3.64
N PHE A 456 -18.75 -5.27 -3.34
CA PHE A 456 -20.13 -4.88 -3.67
C PHE A 456 -20.34 -4.86 -5.19
N THR A 457 -19.42 -4.22 -5.93
CA THR A 457 -19.54 -4.12 -7.39
C THR A 457 -19.56 -5.50 -8.05
N THR A 458 -18.70 -6.42 -7.60
CA THR A 458 -18.59 -7.78 -8.14
C THR A 458 -19.76 -8.66 -7.74
N PHE A 459 -20.19 -8.65 -6.47
CA PHE A 459 -21.13 -9.66 -5.94
C PHE A 459 -22.48 -9.12 -5.46
N GLY A 460 -22.70 -7.82 -5.61
CA GLY A 460 -23.90 -7.12 -5.15
C GLY A 460 -24.08 -7.19 -3.64
N LEU A 461 -25.24 -6.75 -3.16
CA LEU A 461 -25.58 -6.74 -1.75
C LEU A 461 -25.52 -8.13 -1.14
N ILE A 462 -26.02 -9.16 -1.84
CA ILE A 462 -26.11 -10.53 -1.30
C ILE A 462 -24.71 -11.10 -1.05
N GLY A 463 -23.86 -11.11 -2.07
CA GLY A 463 -22.50 -11.64 -1.93
C GLY A 463 -21.62 -10.79 -1.03
N PHE A 464 -21.79 -9.46 -1.07
CA PHE A 464 -21.13 -8.55 -0.13
C PHE A 464 -21.50 -8.87 1.32
N SER A 465 -22.78 -9.01 1.65
CA SER A 465 -23.24 -9.36 3.00
C SER A 465 -22.69 -10.71 3.47
N ILE A 466 -22.62 -11.71 2.58
CA ILE A 466 -22.01 -13.00 2.89
C ILE A 466 -20.52 -12.85 3.19
N ILE A 467 -19.77 -12.08 2.39
CA ILE A 467 -18.34 -11.84 2.61
C ILE A 467 -18.10 -11.13 3.94
N ILE A 468 -18.86 -10.08 4.24
CA ILE A 468 -18.74 -9.35 5.52
C ILE A 468 -19.06 -10.28 6.69
N PHE A 469 -20.16 -11.05 6.60
CA PHE A 469 -20.49 -12.04 7.61
C PHE A 469 -19.35 -13.06 7.80
N ALA A 470 -18.84 -13.61 6.70
CA ALA A 470 -17.77 -14.61 6.70
C ALA A 470 -16.46 -14.07 7.28
N MET A 471 -16.17 -12.78 7.08
CA MET A 471 -14.96 -12.13 7.58
C MET A 471 -15.05 -11.80 9.08
N PHE A 472 -16.23 -11.41 9.59
CA PHE A 472 -16.36 -10.92 10.98
C PHE A 472 -16.93 -11.96 11.96
N PHE A 473 -17.85 -12.83 11.54
CA PHE A 473 -18.47 -13.81 12.43
C PHE A 473 -17.46 -14.74 13.15
N PRO A 474 -16.43 -15.29 12.47
CA PRO A 474 -15.43 -16.13 13.13
C PRO A 474 -14.71 -15.44 14.29
N ILE A 475 -14.57 -14.11 14.25
CA ILE A 475 -13.87 -13.31 15.28
C ILE A 475 -14.60 -13.39 16.62
N PHE A 476 -15.92 -13.21 16.59
CA PHE A 476 -16.77 -13.25 17.79
C PHE A 476 -16.89 -14.68 18.32
N LYS A 477 -17.05 -15.64 17.41
CA LYS A 477 -17.17 -17.06 17.75
C LYS A 477 -15.94 -17.61 18.44
N GLU A 478 -14.75 -17.32 17.92
CA GLU A 478 -13.47 -17.74 18.49
C GLU A 478 -13.00 -16.84 19.64
N LYS A 479 -13.78 -15.81 20.01
CA LYS A 479 -13.44 -14.80 21.04
C LYS A 479 -12.08 -14.13 20.82
N LYS A 480 -11.72 -13.94 19.54
CA LYS A 480 -10.45 -13.38 19.08
C LYS A 480 -10.43 -11.85 19.08
N TYR A 481 -11.54 -11.20 19.42
CA TYR A 481 -11.61 -9.75 19.65
C TYR A 481 -10.72 -9.24 20.79
N ASN A 482 -10.27 -10.11 21.69
CA ASN A 482 -9.33 -9.79 22.77
C ASN A 482 -7.88 -10.26 22.49
N ASP A 483 -7.61 -10.76 21.28
CA ASP A 483 -6.32 -11.30 20.86
C ASP A 483 -5.49 -10.17 20.21
N TYR A 484 -4.33 -9.86 20.79
CA TYR A 484 -3.54 -8.69 20.37
C TYR A 484 -3.09 -8.78 18.91
N PHE A 485 -2.50 -9.92 18.53
CA PHE A 485 -1.95 -10.10 17.17
C PHE A 485 -3.07 -10.10 16.14
N PHE A 486 -4.18 -10.80 16.42
CA PHE A 486 -5.33 -10.82 15.53
C PHE A 486 -5.93 -9.43 15.33
N MET A 487 -6.17 -8.67 16.41
CA MET A 487 -6.83 -7.36 16.32
C MET A 487 -5.97 -6.33 15.58
N ILE A 488 -4.66 -6.34 15.80
CA ILE A 488 -3.75 -5.43 15.07
C ILE A 488 -3.71 -5.78 13.60
N PHE A 489 -3.55 -7.06 13.27
CA PHE A 489 -3.61 -7.52 11.89
C PHE A 489 -4.94 -7.11 11.23
N LEU A 490 -6.07 -7.34 11.90
CA LEU A 490 -7.39 -7.02 11.39
C LEU A 490 -7.54 -5.51 11.11
N ILE A 491 -7.16 -4.65 12.07
CA ILE A 491 -7.23 -3.19 11.89
C ILE A 491 -6.33 -2.74 10.72
N ILE A 492 -5.09 -3.25 10.64
CA ILE A 492 -4.16 -2.93 9.55
C ILE A 492 -4.76 -3.30 8.19
N VAL A 493 -5.33 -4.50 8.07
CA VAL A 493 -5.94 -4.96 6.82
C VAL A 493 -7.18 -4.15 6.47
N LEU A 494 -8.09 -3.93 7.42
CA LEU A 494 -9.33 -3.19 7.15
C LEU A 494 -9.04 -1.76 6.70
N LEU A 495 -8.09 -1.08 7.35
CA LEU A 495 -7.65 0.25 6.92
C LEU A 495 -7.00 0.23 5.53
N SER A 496 -6.23 -0.82 5.20
CA SER A 496 -5.70 -0.99 3.84
C SER A 496 -6.82 -1.18 2.82
N MET A 497 -7.84 -1.98 3.13
CA MET A 497 -8.95 -2.30 2.24
C MET A 497 -9.82 -1.09 1.90
N LEU A 498 -9.80 -0.03 2.72
CA LEU A 498 -10.49 1.23 2.41
C LEU A 498 -9.86 2.01 1.25
N ASN A 499 -8.58 1.77 0.97
CA ASN A 499 -7.80 2.57 0.05
C ASN A 499 -7.12 1.76 -1.07
N GLU A 500 -7.21 0.43 -1.00
CA GLU A 500 -6.67 -0.49 -1.99
C GLU A 500 -7.53 -1.74 -2.12
N ASP A 501 -7.41 -2.35 -3.29
CA ASP A 501 -7.97 -3.65 -3.63
C ASP A 501 -7.03 -4.78 -3.17
N THR A 502 -6.81 -4.88 -1.85
CA THR A 502 -5.80 -5.77 -1.23
C THR A 502 -5.89 -7.22 -1.70
N LEU A 503 -7.11 -7.74 -1.86
CA LEU A 503 -7.35 -9.14 -2.22
C LEU A 503 -7.39 -9.38 -3.73
N GLU A 504 -7.14 -8.38 -4.59
CA GLU A 504 -7.13 -8.57 -6.05
C GLU A 504 -5.76 -9.03 -6.57
N THR A 505 -4.83 -9.37 -5.67
CA THR A 505 -3.45 -9.72 -6.01
C THR A 505 -2.95 -10.87 -5.17
N GLN A 506 -2.15 -11.77 -5.76
CA GLN A 506 -1.70 -13.00 -5.09
C GLN A 506 -0.99 -12.71 -3.76
N ALA A 507 -0.10 -11.72 -3.72
CA ALA A 507 0.63 -11.37 -2.50
C ALA A 507 -0.31 -10.83 -1.42
N GLY A 508 -1.29 -10.00 -1.79
CA GLY A 508 -2.24 -9.44 -0.83
C GLY A 508 -3.25 -10.45 -0.30
N VAL A 509 -3.74 -11.36 -1.15
CA VAL A 509 -4.58 -12.49 -0.74
C VAL A 509 -3.85 -13.45 0.17
N THR A 510 -2.61 -13.81 -0.20
CA THR A 510 -1.80 -14.70 0.62
C THR A 510 -1.51 -14.07 1.97
N PHE A 511 -1.09 -12.80 1.98
CA PHE A 511 -0.88 -12.03 3.20
C PHE A 511 -2.12 -12.07 4.11
N PHE A 512 -3.29 -11.73 3.58
CA PHE A 512 -4.53 -11.73 4.35
C PHE A 512 -4.87 -13.13 4.86
N SER A 513 -4.94 -14.11 3.96
CA SER A 513 -5.38 -15.46 4.29
C SER A 513 -4.44 -16.15 5.28
N TYR A 514 -3.13 -15.95 5.13
CA TYR A 514 -2.11 -16.50 6.02
C TYR A 514 -2.26 -15.98 7.45
N PHE A 515 -2.19 -14.66 7.64
CA PHE A 515 -2.24 -14.08 8.99
C PHE A 515 -3.62 -14.20 9.61
N TYR A 516 -4.71 -14.09 8.82
CA TYR A 516 -6.06 -14.34 9.32
C TYR A 516 -6.18 -15.77 9.84
N SER A 517 -5.78 -16.77 9.05
CA SER A 517 -5.85 -18.17 9.44
C SER A 517 -4.91 -18.52 10.60
N LEU A 518 -3.67 -18.01 10.57
CA LEU A 518 -2.68 -18.23 11.62
C LEU A 518 -3.18 -17.70 12.97
N PHE A 519 -3.62 -16.43 13.02
CA PHE A 519 -4.01 -15.81 14.28
C PHE A 519 -5.38 -16.25 14.77
N LEU A 520 -6.30 -16.59 13.88
CA LEU A 520 -7.63 -17.04 14.25
C LEU A 520 -7.67 -18.53 14.60
N PHE A 521 -7.07 -19.39 13.77
CA PHE A 521 -7.17 -20.85 13.88
C PHE A 521 -5.87 -21.54 14.31
N GLY A 522 -4.71 -20.96 13.95
CA GLY A 522 -3.42 -21.65 13.95
C GLY A 522 -2.64 -21.65 15.27
N TYR A 523 -3.12 -21.02 16.35
CA TYR A 523 -2.39 -21.02 17.62
C TYR A 523 -3.25 -21.02 18.88
N ASN A 524 -2.72 -21.61 19.96
CA ASN A 524 -3.38 -21.71 21.25
C ASN A 524 -3.13 -20.45 22.11
N ARG A 525 -4.21 -19.73 22.42
CA ARG A 525 -4.17 -18.49 23.21
C ARG A 525 -3.92 -18.71 24.71
N ASN A 526 -4.33 -19.85 25.26
CA ASN A 526 -4.38 -20.06 26.71
C ASN A 526 -3.00 -20.08 27.38
N GLU A 527 -1.91 -20.21 26.62
CA GLU A 527 -0.54 -20.16 27.13
C GLU A 527 -0.01 -18.74 27.36
N LEU A 528 -0.68 -17.70 26.86
CA LEU A 528 -0.28 -16.29 27.06
C LEU A 528 -0.56 -15.77 28.48
N LYS A 529 -1.29 -16.54 29.30
CA LYS A 529 -1.72 -16.15 30.65
C LYS A 529 -0.82 -16.67 31.78
N ASN A 530 0.21 -17.46 31.46
CA ASN A 530 1.12 -18.06 32.45
C ASN A 530 2.52 -17.43 32.41
#